data_AF-A0A6V7UU65-F1
#
_entry.id   AF-A0A6V7UU65-F1
#
_cell.length_a   1.000
_cell.length_b   1.000
_cell.length_c   1.000
_cell.angle_alpha   90.00
_cell.angle_beta   90.00
_cell.angle_gamma   90.00
#
_symmetry.space_group_name_H-M   'P 1'
#
loop_
_entity.id
_entity.type
_entity.pdbx_description
1 polymer ?
#
loop_
_entity_poly.entity_id
_entity_poly.type
_entity_poly.pdbx_seq_one_letter_code
_entity_poly.pdbx_strand_id
1 'polypeptide(L)'
;MLLLVGLTGGIGTGKSAVTNILRKKNYTVIDTDKIARAVVEPGKKAHKRIKEEFGIEYFKDDDQLDRVELGAKVFADSEMRRKLNEITHQRLSKKFFEKLCFPS
;
A
#
# COMPACT_ATOMS: atom_id res chain seq x y z
N MET A 1 -12.09 -22.60 9.03
CA MET A 1 -11.68 -22.46 7.62
C MET A 1 -12.04 -21.04 7.17
N LEU A 2 -11.13 -20.31 6.54
CA LEU A 2 -11.38 -18.93 6.07
C LEU A 2 -11.45 -18.93 4.53
N LEU A 3 -12.44 -18.27 3.95
CA LEU A 3 -12.54 -18.09 2.49
C LEU A 3 -11.98 -16.71 2.12
N LEU A 4 -10.88 -16.69 1.38
CA LEU A 4 -10.26 -15.47 0.87
C LEU A 4 -10.68 -15.22 -0.57
N VAL A 5 -11.29 -14.06 -0.84
CA VAL A 5 -11.72 -13.67 -2.18
C VAL A 5 -10.95 -12.43 -2.62
N GLY A 6 -10.17 -12.55 -3.70
CA GLY A 6 -9.44 -11.43 -4.30
C GLY A 6 -10.33 -10.62 -5.22
N LEU A 7 -10.60 -9.35 -4.87
CA LEU A 7 -11.34 -8.43 -5.73
C LEU A 7 -10.36 -7.59 -6.57
N THR A 8 -10.34 -7.83 -7.89
CA THR A 8 -9.50 -7.11 -8.85
C THR A 8 -10.36 -6.40 -9.92
N GLY A 9 -9.74 -5.56 -10.76
CA GLY A 9 -10.42 -4.79 -11.80
C GLY A 9 -9.65 -3.52 -12.18
N GLY A 10 -9.88 -2.97 -13.37
CA GLY A 10 -9.22 -1.75 -13.87
C GLY A 10 -9.61 -0.47 -13.12
N ILE A 11 -8.96 0.66 -13.45
CA ILE A 11 -9.33 1.97 -12.91
C ILE A 11 -10.78 2.29 -13.33
N GLY A 12 -11.59 2.81 -12.41
CA GLY A 12 -12.99 3.19 -12.69
C GLY A 12 -14.02 2.05 -12.70
N THR A 13 -13.62 0.79 -12.53
CA THR A 13 -14.55 -0.36 -12.61
C THR A 13 -15.45 -0.57 -11.37
N GLY A 14 -15.55 0.42 -10.47
CA GLY A 14 -16.47 0.34 -9.33
C GLY A 14 -16.05 -0.60 -8.18
N LYS A 15 -14.81 -1.08 -8.12
CA LYS A 15 -14.30 -1.92 -6.99
C LYS A 15 -14.60 -1.31 -5.61
N SER A 16 -14.44 0.01 -5.48
CA SER A 16 -14.75 0.72 -4.23
C SER A 16 -16.24 0.65 -3.87
N ALA A 17 -17.14 0.64 -4.86
CA ALA A 17 -18.57 0.45 -4.62
C ALA A 17 -18.87 -0.98 -4.15
N VAL A 18 -18.29 -1.99 -4.79
CA VAL A 18 -18.43 -3.41 -4.40
C VAL A 18 -17.89 -3.65 -2.99
N THR A 19 -16.70 -3.16 -2.68
CA THR A 19 -16.12 -3.30 -1.33
C THR A 19 -16.98 -2.62 -0.26
N ASN A 20 -17.60 -1.49 -0.55
CA ASN A 20 -18.51 -0.82 0.38
C ASN A 20 -19.79 -1.63 0.63
N ILE A 21 -20.33 -2.29 -0.39
CA ILE A 21 -21.48 -3.20 -0.23
C ILE A 21 -21.10 -4.40 0.64
N LEU A 22 -19.92 -4.99 0.42
CA LEU A 22 -19.42 -6.11 1.23
C LEU A 22 -19.25 -5.72 2.70
N ARG A 23 -18.69 -4.53 2.98
CA ARG A 23 -18.60 -3.99 4.35
C ARG A 23 -19.98 -3.85 5.01
N LYS A 24 -20.98 -3.32 4.28
CA LYS A 24 -22.36 -3.19 4.78
C LYS A 24 -23.02 -4.53 5.09
N LYS A 25 -22.55 -5.62 4.47
CA LYS A 25 -23.00 -6.99 4.73
C LYS A 25 -22.16 -7.70 5.81
N ASN A 26 -21.40 -6.96 6.61
CA ASN A 26 -20.52 -7.48 7.67
C ASN A 26 -19.39 -8.41 7.18
N TYR A 27 -18.99 -8.31 5.91
CA TYR A 27 -17.76 -8.98 5.46
C TYR A 27 -16.54 -8.13 5.76
N THR A 28 -15.49 -8.78 6.27
CA THR A 28 -14.17 -8.17 6.43
C THR A 28 -13.58 -7.85 5.05
N VAL A 29 -13.34 -6.57 4.79
CA VAL A 29 -12.68 -6.12 3.57
C VAL A 29 -11.29 -5.58 3.89
N ILE A 30 -10.28 -6.31 3.44
CA ILE A 30 -8.87 -5.89 3.54
C ILE A 30 -8.49 -5.11 2.27
N ASP A 31 -8.22 -3.82 2.45
CA ASP A 31 -7.83 -2.91 1.37
C ASP A 31 -6.29 -2.81 1.31
N THR A 32 -5.70 -3.46 0.31
CA THR A 32 -4.24 -3.53 0.13
C THR A 32 -3.63 -2.17 -0.19
N ASP A 33 -4.35 -1.30 -0.91
CA ASP A 33 -3.88 0.04 -1.25
C ASP A 33 -3.78 0.91 0.00
N LYS A 34 -4.77 0.83 0.89
CA LYS A 34 -4.71 1.50 2.20
C LYS A 34 -3.56 0.99 3.05
N ILE A 35 -3.30 -0.33 3.06
CA ILE A 35 -2.18 -0.91 3.80
C ILE A 35 -0.85 -0.41 3.24
N ALA A 36 -0.69 -0.41 1.91
CA ALA A 36 0.50 0.10 1.23
C ALA A 36 0.79 1.56 1.61
N ARG A 37 -0.26 2.39 1.69
CA ARG A 37 -0.15 3.79 2.14
C ARG A 37 0.27 3.89 3.60
N ALA A 38 -0.31 3.07 4.48
CA ALA A 38 -0.05 3.10 5.92
C ALA A 38 1.32 2.51 6.33
N VAL A 39 1.99 1.75 5.45
CA VAL A 39 3.34 1.24 5.75
C VAL A 39 4.43 2.26 5.46
N VAL A 40 4.16 3.25 4.60
CA VAL A 40 5.09 4.32 4.20
C VAL A 40 4.83 5.67 4.88
N GLU A 41 3.94 5.72 5.87
CA GLU A 41 3.71 6.93 6.67
C GLU A 41 4.98 7.38 7.44
N PRO A 42 5.12 8.70 7.72
CA PRO A 42 6.22 9.23 8.50
C PRO A 42 6.45 8.46 9.81
N GLY A 43 7.72 8.24 10.14
CA GLY A 43 8.13 7.48 11.32
C GLY A 43 8.03 5.95 11.20
N LYS A 44 7.45 5.41 10.12
CA LYS A 44 7.48 3.96 9.86
C LYS A 44 8.85 3.54 9.34
N LYS A 45 9.20 2.27 9.56
CA LYS A 45 10.46 1.72 9.05
C LYS A 45 10.54 1.76 7.50
N ALA A 46 9.42 1.75 6.78
CA ALA A 46 9.44 1.83 5.30
C ALA A 46 9.77 3.21 4.82
N HIS A 47 9.18 4.22 5.44
CA HIS A 47 9.47 5.61 5.18
C HIS A 47 10.97 5.91 5.30
N LYS A 48 11.60 5.52 6.42
CA LYS A 48 13.06 5.67 6.61
C LYS A 48 13.88 4.98 5.52
N ARG A 49 13.53 3.74 5.19
CA ARG A 49 14.27 2.95 4.19
C ARG A 49 14.08 3.47 2.77
N ILE A 50 12.91 4.03 2.46
CA ILE A 50 12.67 4.73 1.19
C ILE A 50 13.54 6.00 1.13
N LYS A 51 13.63 6.74 2.23
CA LYS A 51 14.50 7.93 2.33
C LYS A 51 15.98 7.62 2.15
N GLU A 52 16.44 6.50 2.70
CA GLU A 52 17.82 6.01 2.54
C GLU A 52 18.10 5.53 1.11
N GLU A 53 17.16 4.82 0.48
CA GLU A 53 17.38 4.17 -0.82
C GLU A 53 17.15 5.09 -2.01
N PHE A 54 16.17 5.99 -1.91
CA PHE A 54 15.74 6.88 -3.00
C PHE A 54 16.18 8.32 -2.81
N GLY A 55 16.54 8.73 -1.60
CA GLY A 55 16.92 10.10 -1.30
C GLY A 55 15.77 10.96 -0.77
N ILE A 56 16.14 12.14 -0.26
CA ILE A 56 15.21 13.07 0.41
C ILE A 56 14.37 13.88 -0.56
N GLU A 57 14.75 13.94 -1.84
CA GLU A 57 14.07 14.69 -2.88
C GLU A 57 12.63 14.21 -3.13
N TYR A 58 12.34 12.94 -2.82
CA TYR A 58 10.99 12.38 -2.91
C TYR A 58 10.15 12.62 -1.65
N PHE A 59 10.57 13.51 -0.76
CA PHE A 59 9.88 13.87 0.45
C PHE A 59 9.58 15.36 0.45
N LYS A 60 8.37 15.70 0.89
CA LYS A 60 7.92 17.07 1.11
C LYS A 60 8.53 17.64 2.37
N ASP A 61 8.42 18.96 2.53
CA ASP A 61 8.94 19.69 3.69
C ASP A 61 8.35 19.22 5.03
N ASP A 62 7.15 18.62 5.00
CA ASP A 62 6.49 18.02 6.16
C ASP A 62 6.90 16.56 6.43
N ASP A 63 7.98 16.10 5.81
CA ASP A 63 8.48 14.73 5.82
C ASP A 63 7.49 13.71 5.24
N GLN A 64 6.44 14.13 4.53
CA GLN A 64 5.58 13.20 3.81
C GLN A 64 6.19 12.78 2.49
N LEU A 65 5.99 11.51 2.12
CA LEU A 65 6.43 10.99 0.84
C LEU A 65 5.66 11.63 -0.32
N ASP A 66 6.36 12.23 -1.28
CA ASP A 66 5.76 12.69 -2.54
C ASP A 66 5.50 11.50 -3.47
N ARG A 67 4.25 11.04 -3.42
CA ARG A 67 3.79 9.88 -4.19
C ARG A 67 3.64 10.18 -5.67
N VAL A 68 3.44 11.44 -6.05
CA VAL A 68 3.28 11.81 -7.46
C VAL A 68 4.65 11.74 -8.11
N GLU A 69 5.65 12.34 -7.48
CA GLU A 69 7.02 12.37 -7.97
C GLU A 69 7.69 10.99 -7.93
N LEU A 70 7.68 10.34 -6.76
CA LEU A 70 8.22 8.97 -6.64
C LEU A 70 7.47 8.02 -7.58
N GLY A 71 6.14 8.17 -7.67
CA GLY A 71 5.28 7.39 -8.56
C GLY A 71 5.73 7.50 -10.02
N ALA A 72 5.84 8.73 -10.54
CA ALA A 72 6.27 8.98 -11.91
C ALA A 72 7.63 8.32 -12.20
N LYS A 73 8.57 8.42 -11.26
CA LYS A 73 9.91 7.84 -11.40
C LYS A 73 9.89 6.31 -11.37
N VAL A 74 9.20 5.67 -10.42
CA VAL A 74 9.10 4.20 -10.36
C VAL A 74 8.25 3.61 -11.48
N PHE A 75 7.38 4.39 -12.12
CA PHE A 75 6.70 3.95 -13.33
C PHE A 75 7.64 3.95 -14.55
N ALA A 76 8.57 4.90 -14.61
CA ALA A 76 9.55 5.01 -15.70
C ALA A 76 10.75 4.06 -15.53
N ASP A 77 11.12 3.71 -14.30
CA ASP A 77 12.31 2.90 -13.98
C ASP A 77 11.92 1.59 -13.28
N SER A 78 12.18 0.47 -13.98
CA SER A 78 11.84 -0.88 -13.51
C SER A 78 12.69 -1.35 -12.33
N GLU A 79 13.94 -0.88 -12.19
CA GLU A 79 14.78 -1.19 -11.04
C GLU A 79 14.30 -0.44 -9.79
N MET A 80 14.02 0.85 -9.92
CA MET A 80 13.45 1.65 -8.83
C MET A 80 12.11 1.07 -8.36
N ARG A 81 11.26 0.63 -9.31
CA ARG A 81 10.03 -0.07 -8.98
C ARG A 81 10.26 -1.35 -8.19
N ARG A 82 11.25 -2.15 -8.59
CA ARG A 82 11.61 -3.39 -7.88
C ARG A 82 12.05 -3.10 -6.45
N LYS A 83 12.94 -2.13 -6.26
CA LYS A 83 13.41 -1.70 -4.92
C LYS A 83 12.26 -1.20 -4.04
N LEU A 84 11.38 -0.35 -4.58
CA LEU A 84 10.24 0.17 -3.83
C LEU A 84 9.28 -0.97 -3.44
N ASN A 85 9.01 -1.89 -4.36
CA ASN A 85 8.20 -3.06 -4.10
C ASN A 85 8.83 -3.95 -3.03
N GLU A 86 10.14 -4.20 -3.05
CA GLU A 86 10.81 -5.00 -2.02
C GLU A 86 10.66 -4.39 -0.61
N ILE A 87 10.88 -3.08 -0.48
CA ILE A 87 10.75 -2.37 0.80
C ILE A 87 9.29 -2.41 1.32
N THR A 88 8.33 -2.33 0.39
CA THR A 88 6.90 -2.24 0.71
C THR A 88 6.29 -3.62 0.97
N HIS A 89 6.57 -4.61 0.11
CA HIS A 89 5.97 -5.95 0.15
C HIS A 89 6.27 -6.69 1.45
N GLN A 90 7.51 -6.60 1.97
CA GLN A 90 7.86 -7.23 3.25
C GLN A 90 6.96 -6.76 4.40
N ARG A 91 6.56 -5.49 4.40
CA ARG A 91 5.70 -4.91 5.45
C ARG A 91 4.22 -5.07 5.14
N LEU A 92 3.85 -5.03 3.87
CA LEU A 92 2.49 -5.21 3.42
C LEU A 92 2.00 -6.62 3.74
N SER A 93 2.78 -7.67 3.44
CA SER A 93 2.43 -9.05 3.78
C SER A 93 2.20 -9.21 5.29
N LYS A 94 3.08 -8.65 6.12
CA LYS A 94 2.92 -8.70 7.59
C LYS A 94 1.62 -8.05 8.05
N LYS A 95 1.33 -6.81 7.61
CA LYS A 95 0.08 -6.11 7.95
C LYS A 95 -1.16 -6.78 7.39
N PHE A 96 -1.06 -7.38 6.20
CA PHE A 96 -2.14 -8.14 5.60
C PHE A 96 -2.52 -9.35 6.46
N PHE A 97 -1.52 -10.15 6.86
CA PHE A 97 -1.74 -11.29 7.76
C PHE A 97 -2.28 -10.88 9.12
N GLU A 98 -1.78 -9.79 9.69
CA GLU A 98 -2.29 -9.23 10.95
C GLU A 98 -3.80 -8.91 10.85
N LYS A 99 -4.23 -8.24 9.77
CA LYS A 99 -5.65 -7.96 9.51
C LYS A 99 -6.48 -9.20 9.22
N LEU A 100 -5.87 -10.24 8.65
CA LEU A 100 -6.55 -11.50 8.35
C LEU A 100 -6.83 -12.29 9.64
N CYS A 101 -5.87 -12.34 10.56
CA CYS A 101 -5.97 -13.07 11.82
C CYS A 101 -6.76 -12.31 12.89
N PHE A 102 -6.73 -10.98 12.87
CA PHE A 102 -7.40 -10.11 13.85
C PHE A 102 -8.26 -9.04 13.14
N PRO A 103 -9.39 -9.44 12.53
CA PRO A 103 -10.30 -8.50 11.90
C PRO A 103 -10.94 -7.59 12.96
N SER A 104 -10.79 -6.28 12.78
CA SER A 104 -11.38 -5.22 13.63
C SER A 104 -12.82 -4.95 13.24
#